data_AF-A0A9P7TSF2-F1
#
_entry.id   AF-A0A9P7TSF2-F1
#
_cell.length_a   1.000
_cell.length_b   1.000
_cell.length_c   1.000
_cell.angle_alpha   90.00
_cell.angle_beta   90.00
_cell.angle_gamma   90.00
#
_symmetry.space_group_name_H-M   'P 1'
#
loop_
_entity.id
_entity.type
_entity.pdbx_description
1 polymer ?
#
loop_
_entity_poly.entity_id
_entity_poly.type
_entity_poly.pdbx_seq_one_letter_code
_entity_poly.pdbx_strand_id
1 'polypeptide(L)'
;MLAQSQKYMTHAASVSTTPSSSPPNTSHANGSNGAKETRGNYRLLGCDISSGMLDVCRETGLYDSLHQATMHSALMNLTEPIDHVVCSSALQHIEPEMFSFIMVLFFLRASKSITLSVEEIPDVYNENLIKTGHIKAGSMAPNSNHVGAMEAFGVPEGLGWRLVSKERVFSWASPKTGDRIYSTYYRFERSDDGGVGSYTMFRSVI
;
A
#
# COMPACT_ATOMS: atom_id res chain seq x y z
N MET A 1 -10.94 -10.57 -6.60
CA MET A 1 -10.19 -10.19 -5.38
C MET A 1 -10.05 -8.66 -5.22
N LEU A 2 -10.92 -7.83 -5.81
CA LEU A 2 -10.87 -6.35 -5.70
C LEU A 2 -11.75 -5.76 -4.58
N ALA A 3 -12.64 -6.55 -3.96
CA ALA A 3 -13.70 -6.00 -3.10
C ALA A 3 -13.27 -5.68 -1.66
N GLN A 4 -12.21 -6.31 -1.12
CA GLN A 4 -11.77 -6.05 0.27
C GLN A 4 -10.74 -4.91 0.38
N SER A 5 -9.89 -4.70 -0.62
CA SER A 5 -9.00 -3.52 -0.67
C SER A 5 -9.81 -2.22 -0.82
N GLN A 6 -10.95 -2.27 -1.53
CA GLN A 6 -11.88 -1.15 -1.61
C GLN A 6 -12.44 -0.73 -0.25
N LYS A 7 -12.76 -1.67 0.67
CA LYS A 7 -13.30 -1.33 2.01
C LYS A 7 -12.33 -0.48 2.85
N TYR A 8 -11.03 -0.73 2.75
CA TYR A 8 -10.03 0.06 3.48
C TYR A 8 -9.71 1.39 2.77
N MET A 9 -9.75 1.43 1.43
CA MET A 9 -9.61 2.68 0.69
C MET A 9 -10.80 3.63 0.89
N THR A 10 -12.03 3.11 1.06
CA THR A 10 -13.21 3.94 1.35
C THR A 10 -13.17 4.60 2.72
N HIS A 11 -12.52 4.00 3.72
CA HIS A 11 -12.39 4.60 5.05
C HIS A 11 -11.32 5.72 5.12
N ALA A 12 -10.26 5.63 4.30
CA ALA A 12 -9.26 6.69 4.20
C ALA A 12 -9.81 7.96 3.52
N ALA A 13 -10.81 7.82 2.62
CA ALA A 13 -11.45 8.95 1.95
C ALA A 13 -12.50 9.69 2.79
N SER A 14 -12.95 9.12 3.92
CA SER A 14 -14.11 9.63 4.67
C SER A 14 -13.81 10.55 5.86
N VAL A 15 -12.56 10.98 6.08
CA VAL A 15 -12.21 11.87 7.21
C VAL A 15 -11.67 13.21 6.70
N SER A 16 -12.55 14.03 6.12
CA SER A 16 -12.41 15.48 6.12
C SER A 16 -13.69 16.11 5.57
N THR A 17 -14.62 16.47 6.45
CA THR A 17 -15.62 17.51 6.19
C THR A 17 -16.22 17.94 7.52
N THR A 18 -15.80 19.10 8.01
CA THR A 18 -16.54 19.85 9.03
C THR A 18 -17.74 20.53 8.36
N PRO A 19 -18.98 20.43 8.88
CA PRO A 19 -20.12 21.12 8.30
C PRO A 19 -20.28 22.52 8.92
N SER A 20 -20.19 23.56 8.09
CA SER A 20 -20.70 24.89 8.43
C SER A 20 -22.21 24.95 8.14
N SER A 21 -22.95 25.48 9.11
CA SER A 21 -24.40 25.63 9.16
C SER A 21 -25.00 26.55 8.07
N SER A 22 -26.07 26.09 7.39
CA SER A 22 -27.35 26.79 7.09
C SER A 22 -28.24 25.98 6.11
N PRO A 23 -29.57 25.86 6.29
CA PRO A 23 -30.52 25.27 5.33
C PRO A 23 -31.33 26.38 4.59
N PRO A 24 -32.35 26.11 3.73
CA PRO A 24 -32.66 24.96 2.86
C PRO A 24 -32.93 25.39 1.38
N ASN A 25 -33.18 24.46 0.46
CA ASN A 25 -34.36 24.53 -0.44
C ASN A 25 -34.54 23.27 -1.30
N THR A 26 -35.80 22.83 -1.32
CA THR A 26 -36.38 21.72 -2.08
C THR A 26 -36.63 22.11 -3.54
N SER A 27 -36.23 21.24 -4.48
CA SER A 27 -37.00 21.00 -5.72
C SER A 27 -36.54 19.71 -6.41
N HIS A 28 -37.52 18.95 -6.89
CA HIS A 28 -37.37 17.72 -7.65
C HIS A 28 -36.74 17.97 -9.03
N ALA A 29 -35.86 17.08 -9.48
CA ALA A 29 -35.72 16.73 -10.89
C ALA A 29 -35.08 15.33 -11.06
N ASN A 30 -35.83 14.43 -11.70
CA ASN A 30 -35.34 13.20 -12.31
C ASN A 30 -34.22 13.52 -13.31
N GLY A 31 -33.08 12.86 -13.19
CA GLY A 31 -31.99 12.96 -14.16
C GLY A 31 -30.94 11.90 -13.89
N SER A 32 -31.01 10.80 -14.64
CA SER A 32 -29.98 9.78 -14.72
C SER A 32 -28.71 10.38 -15.31
N ASN A 33 -27.89 11.01 -14.48
CA ASN A 33 -26.52 11.36 -14.82
C ASN A 33 -25.62 10.36 -14.11
N GLY A 34 -25.04 9.45 -14.90
CA GLY A 34 -23.88 8.68 -14.47
C GLY A 34 -22.84 9.67 -14.01
N ALA A 35 -22.72 9.81 -12.68
CA ALA A 35 -21.74 10.68 -12.07
C ALA A 35 -20.38 10.15 -12.50
N LYS A 36 -19.75 10.81 -13.48
CA LYS A 36 -18.29 10.84 -13.53
C LYS A 36 -17.90 11.43 -12.20
N GLU A 37 -17.45 10.56 -11.29
CA GLU A 37 -16.81 10.99 -10.05
C GLU A 37 -15.81 12.08 -10.43
N THR A 38 -16.06 13.28 -9.92
CA THR A 38 -15.12 14.38 -10.02
C THR A 38 -13.82 13.88 -9.41
N ARG A 39 -12.76 13.76 -10.21
CA ARG A 39 -11.40 13.49 -9.71
C ARG A 39 -11.19 14.42 -8.53
N GLY A 40 -11.05 13.85 -7.34
CA GLY A 40 -10.70 14.63 -6.15
C GLY A 40 -9.37 15.34 -6.37
N ASN A 41 -9.00 16.23 -5.47
CA ASN A 41 -7.72 16.94 -5.52
C ASN A 41 -6.54 16.02 -5.11
N TYR A 42 -6.49 14.81 -5.67
CA TYR A 42 -5.49 13.78 -5.43
C TYR A 42 -5.00 13.21 -6.76
N ARG A 43 -3.78 12.67 -6.74
CA ARG A 43 -3.20 11.92 -7.85
C ARG A 43 -2.85 10.51 -7.40
N LEU A 44 -3.14 9.52 -8.24
CA LEU A 44 -2.85 8.13 -7.94
C LEU A 44 -1.79 7.59 -8.90
N LEU A 45 -0.66 7.17 -8.33
CA LEU A 45 0.44 6.56 -9.06
C LEU A 45 0.50 5.08 -8.66
N GLY A 46 0.62 4.20 -9.65
CA GLY A 46 0.73 2.77 -9.42
C GLY A 46 1.99 2.18 -10.05
N CYS A 47 2.44 1.06 -9.53
CA CYS A 47 3.46 0.24 -10.16
C CYS A 47 3.14 -1.23 -9.97
N ASP A 48 3.50 -2.04 -10.97
CA ASP A 48 3.41 -3.49 -10.92
C ASP A 48 4.42 -4.08 -11.91
N ILE A 49 4.91 -5.29 -11.67
CA ILE A 49 5.79 -6.00 -12.62
C ILE A 49 4.98 -6.62 -13.77
N SER A 50 3.71 -6.94 -13.52
CA SER A 50 2.79 -7.59 -14.45
C SER A 50 2.10 -6.58 -15.34
N SER A 51 2.38 -6.65 -16.65
CA SER A 51 1.68 -5.82 -17.64
C SER A 51 0.17 -6.02 -17.59
N GLY A 52 -0.31 -7.26 -17.38
CA GLY A 52 -1.74 -7.55 -17.28
C GLY A 52 -2.41 -6.91 -16.06
N MET A 53 -1.70 -6.80 -14.93
CA MET A 53 -2.23 -6.08 -13.77
C MET A 53 -2.31 -4.57 -14.04
N LEU A 54 -1.32 -4.03 -14.75
CA LEU A 54 -1.35 -2.63 -15.17
C LEU A 54 -2.49 -2.35 -16.13
N ASP A 55 -2.81 -3.26 -17.05
CA ASP A 55 -3.96 -3.13 -17.95
C ASP A 55 -5.28 -3.05 -17.17
N VAL A 56 -5.47 -3.93 -16.17
CA VAL A 56 -6.63 -3.85 -15.26
C VAL A 56 -6.67 -2.51 -14.53
N CYS A 57 -5.54 -2.01 -14.03
CA CYS A 57 -5.48 -0.70 -13.39
C CYS A 57 -5.83 0.45 -14.36
N ARG A 58 -5.39 0.39 -15.62
CA ARG A 58 -5.72 1.39 -16.66
C ARG A 58 -7.22 1.43 -16.93
N GLU A 59 -7.87 0.27 -16.99
CA GLU A 59 -9.31 0.16 -17.24
C GLU A 59 -10.16 0.86 -16.16
N THR A 60 -9.65 1.01 -14.93
CA THR A 60 -10.36 1.74 -13.87
C THR A 60 -10.48 3.25 -14.13
N GLY A 61 -9.55 3.83 -14.90
CA GLY A 61 -9.45 5.28 -15.11
C GLY A 61 -9.03 6.11 -13.88
N LEU A 62 -8.69 5.44 -12.76
CA LEU A 62 -8.36 6.09 -11.47
C LEU A 62 -6.91 6.56 -11.37
N TYR A 63 -5.99 5.87 -12.05
CA TYR A 63 -4.55 6.17 -11.98
C TYR A 63 -4.14 7.26 -12.96
N ASP A 64 -3.33 8.21 -12.51
CA ASP A 64 -2.70 9.22 -13.36
C ASP A 64 -1.45 8.69 -14.05
N SER A 65 -0.70 7.81 -13.36
CA SER A 65 0.45 7.12 -13.95
C SER A 65 0.55 5.68 -13.45
N LEU A 66 1.08 4.82 -14.32
CA LEU A 66 1.30 3.41 -14.06
C LEU A 66 2.68 3.00 -14.59
N HIS A 67 3.52 2.49 -13.70
CA HIS A 67 4.90 2.13 -14.00
C HIS A 67 5.06 0.61 -13.99
N GLN A 68 5.53 0.04 -15.11
CA GLN A 68 5.93 -1.36 -15.14
C GLN A 68 7.34 -1.51 -14.56
N ALA A 69 7.43 -1.82 -13.26
CA ALA A 69 8.69 -1.86 -12.54
C ALA A 69 8.56 -2.68 -11.24
N THR A 70 9.70 -3.10 -10.70
CA THR A 70 9.76 -3.59 -9.33
C THR A 70 9.46 -2.45 -8.34
N MET A 71 8.94 -2.79 -7.17
CA MET A 71 8.57 -1.80 -6.14
C MET A 71 9.75 -0.89 -5.76
N HIS A 72 10.94 -1.46 -5.55
CA HIS A 72 12.13 -0.68 -5.22
C HIS A 72 12.57 0.22 -6.37
N SER A 73 12.48 -0.24 -7.63
CA SER A 73 12.86 0.56 -8.80
C SER A 73 11.89 1.72 -9.00
N ALA A 74 10.58 1.48 -8.85
CA ALA A 74 9.58 2.54 -8.89
C ALA A 74 9.85 3.59 -7.80
N LEU A 75 10.04 3.17 -6.55
CA LEU A 75 10.33 4.08 -5.44
C LEU A 75 11.65 4.86 -5.63
N MET A 76 12.69 4.27 -6.20
CA MET A 76 13.95 4.98 -6.48
C MET A 76 13.83 5.99 -7.62
N ASN A 77 13.02 5.69 -8.63
CA ASN A 77 12.86 6.54 -9.82
C ASN A 77 11.75 7.59 -9.69
N LEU A 78 10.98 7.59 -8.60
CA LEU A 78 10.01 8.65 -8.31
C LEU A 78 10.74 10.00 -8.14
N THR A 79 10.40 10.95 -9.00
CA THR A 79 10.90 12.33 -8.97
C THR A 79 9.95 13.25 -8.20
N GLU A 80 8.68 12.89 -8.11
CA GLU A 80 7.65 13.69 -7.45
C GLU A 80 7.49 13.34 -5.96
N PRO A 81 7.16 14.33 -5.11
CA PRO A 81 6.87 14.09 -3.71
C PRO A 81 5.60 13.26 -3.55
N ILE A 82 5.61 12.28 -2.64
CA ILE A 82 4.47 11.42 -2.35
C ILE A 82 3.97 11.70 -0.94
N ASP A 83 2.69 12.01 -0.81
CA ASP A 83 2.07 12.23 0.49
C ASP A 83 1.84 10.91 1.24
N HIS A 84 1.33 9.91 0.52
CA HIS A 84 0.86 8.66 1.10
C HIS A 84 1.38 7.47 0.30
N VAL A 85 1.96 6.49 1.00
CA VAL A 85 2.26 5.18 0.43
C VAL A 85 1.18 4.19 0.87
N VAL A 86 0.63 3.44 -0.08
CA VAL A 86 -0.29 2.33 0.18
C VAL A 86 0.27 1.07 -0.48
N CYS A 87 0.52 0.03 0.31
CA CYS A 87 1.05 -1.24 -0.19
C CYS A 87 0.27 -2.41 0.42
N SER A 88 -0.56 -3.08 -0.37
CA SER A 88 -1.39 -4.17 0.14
C SER A 88 -1.19 -5.45 -0.68
N SER A 89 -1.00 -6.57 0.02
CA SER A 89 -0.89 -7.90 -0.56
C SER A 89 0.21 -8.05 -1.62
N ALA A 90 1.32 -7.33 -1.43
CA ALA A 90 2.46 -7.33 -2.34
C ALA A 90 3.78 -7.74 -1.66
N LEU A 91 3.95 -7.45 -0.36
CA LEU A 91 5.23 -7.64 0.33
C LEU A 91 5.63 -9.13 0.43
N GLN A 92 4.66 -10.05 0.46
CA GLN A 92 4.93 -11.50 0.43
C GLN A 92 5.74 -11.96 -0.80
N HIS A 93 5.78 -11.18 -1.88
CA HIS A 93 6.53 -11.51 -3.11
C HIS A 93 7.94 -10.92 -3.15
N ILE A 94 8.31 -10.15 -2.12
CA ILE A 94 9.63 -9.53 -1.99
C ILE A 94 10.58 -10.52 -1.32
N GLU A 95 11.81 -10.58 -1.81
CA GLU A 95 12.88 -11.37 -1.20
C GLU A 95 13.19 -10.88 0.23
N PRO A 96 13.45 -11.77 1.20
CA PRO A 96 13.74 -11.40 2.59
C PRO A 96 14.80 -10.30 2.75
N GLU A 97 15.85 -10.35 1.93
CA GLU A 97 16.97 -9.41 1.94
C GLU A 97 16.55 -7.99 1.50
N MET A 98 15.50 -7.88 0.69
CA MET A 98 15.01 -6.62 0.12
C MET A 98 13.95 -5.94 0.97
N PHE A 99 13.38 -6.63 1.96
CA PHE A 99 12.27 -6.13 2.77
C PHE A 99 12.63 -4.82 3.49
N SER A 100 13.70 -4.82 4.28
CA SER A 100 14.14 -3.65 5.05
C SER A 100 14.49 -2.47 4.13
N PHE A 101 15.06 -2.75 2.96
CA PHE A 101 15.37 -1.71 1.98
C PHE A 101 14.09 -1.04 1.46
N ILE A 102 13.06 -1.82 1.12
CA ILE A 102 11.77 -1.26 0.69
C ILE A 102 11.09 -0.47 1.82
N MET A 103 11.17 -0.94 3.06
CA MET A 103 10.66 -0.17 4.21
C MET A 103 11.34 1.18 4.33
N VAL A 104 12.68 1.23 4.23
CA VAL A 104 13.43 2.49 4.21
C VAL A 104 12.94 3.39 3.08
N LEU A 105 12.76 2.86 1.86
CA LEU A 105 12.25 3.65 0.73
C LEU A 105 10.84 4.19 0.99
N PHE A 106 9.95 3.43 1.64
CA PHE A 106 8.62 3.94 2.02
C PHE A 106 8.72 5.15 2.96
N PHE A 107 9.52 5.05 4.02
CA PHE A 107 9.71 6.13 4.99
C PHE A 107 10.44 7.35 4.41
N LEU A 108 11.31 7.16 3.43
CA LEU A 108 11.98 8.25 2.72
C LEU A 108 11.07 8.96 1.71
N ARG A 109 10.14 8.22 1.07
CA ARG A 109 9.31 8.77 -0.01
C ARG A 109 8.00 9.37 0.47
N ALA A 110 7.39 8.83 1.52
CA ALA A 110 6.14 9.34 2.06
C ALA A 110 6.35 10.60 2.92
N SER A 111 5.52 11.63 2.73
CA SER A 111 5.60 12.86 3.53
C SER A 111 4.59 12.88 4.69
N LYS A 112 3.47 12.14 4.59
CA LYS A 112 2.38 12.17 5.59
C LYS A 112 2.08 10.81 6.20
N SER A 113 1.96 9.75 5.40
CA SER A 113 1.58 8.45 5.94
C SER A 113 2.02 7.25 5.11
N ILE A 114 2.12 6.10 5.77
CA ILE A 114 2.29 4.80 5.12
C ILE A 114 1.21 3.86 5.64
N THR A 115 0.50 3.19 4.73
CA THR A 115 -0.40 2.09 5.07
C THR A 115 0.08 0.85 4.32
N LEU A 116 0.40 -0.22 5.05
CA LEU A 116 0.82 -1.46 4.43
C LEU A 116 0.18 -2.69 5.07
N SER A 117 0.07 -3.78 4.31
CA SER A 117 -0.25 -5.11 4.84
C SER A 117 0.95 -6.04 4.72
N VAL A 118 1.19 -6.82 5.77
CA VAL A 118 2.16 -7.92 5.77
C VAL A 118 1.40 -9.21 5.99
N GLU A 119 1.46 -10.11 5.01
CA GLU A 119 0.82 -11.42 5.07
C GLU A 119 1.66 -12.41 5.89
N GLU A 120 1.02 -13.08 6.84
CA GLU A 120 1.56 -14.21 7.56
C GLU A 120 1.49 -15.45 6.68
N ILE A 121 2.54 -15.65 5.87
CA ILE A 121 2.68 -16.84 5.04
C ILE A 121 3.30 -17.96 5.88
N PRO A 122 2.57 -19.01 6.23
CA PRO A 122 3.15 -20.09 7.02
C PRO A 122 3.99 -21.00 6.11
N ASP A 123 5.07 -21.58 6.62
CA ASP A 123 5.96 -22.45 5.83
C ASP A 123 5.19 -23.60 5.15
N VAL A 124 4.20 -24.16 5.87
CA VAL A 124 3.32 -25.22 5.36
C VAL A 124 2.56 -24.83 4.09
N TYR A 125 2.26 -23.55 3.88
CA TYR A 125 1.61 -23.09 2.65
C TYR A 125 2.52 -23.32 1.43
N ASN A 126 3.77 -22.87 1.50
CA ASN A 126 4.73 -23.06 0.42
C ASN A 126 5.05 -24.55 0.22
N GLU A 127 5.22 -25.31 1.31
CA GLU A 127 5.41 -26.76 1.23
C GLU A 127 4.24 -27.46 0.54
N ASN A 128 3.01 -27.09 0.86
CA ASN A 128 1.81 -27.67 0.25
C ASN A 128 1.72 -27.34 -1.24
N LEU A 129 2.08 -26.11 -1.64
CA LEU A 129 2.14 -25.74 -3.06
C LEU A 129 3.18 -26.56 -3.84
N ILE A 130 4.34 -26.86 -3.24
CA ILE A 130 5.36 -27.74 -3.83
C ILE A 130 4.83 -29.17 -3.92
N LYS A 131 4.31 -29.71 -2.80
CA LYS A 131 3.78 -31.09 -2.70
C LYS A 131 2.65 -31.36 -3.71
N THR A 132 1.81 -30.36 -3.96
CA THR A 132 0.68 -30.45 -4.90
C THR A 132 1.05 -30.09 -6.34
N GLY A 133 2.30 -29.74 -6.62
CA GLY A 133 2.80 -29.42 -7.96
C GLY A 133 2.30 -28.08 -8.51
N HIS A 134 1.77 -27.19 -7.67
CA HIS A 134 1.36 -25.85 -8.06
C HIS A 134 2.53 -24.88 -8.27
N ILE A 135 3.65 -25.14 -7.58
CA ILE A 135 4.94 -24.53 -7.86
C ILE A 135 5.97 -25.64 -8.01
N LYS A 136 6.86 -25.57 -9.01
CA LYS A 136 7.94 -26.57 -9.11
C LYS A 136 8.99 -26.23 -8.06
N ALA A 137 9.59 -27.25 -7.46
CA ALA A 137 10.76 -27.07 -6.61
C ALA A 137 11.84 -26.31 -7.41
N GLY A 138 12.25 -25.14 -6.91
CA GLY A 138 13.22 -24.27 -7.57
C GLY A 138 12.66 -23.36 -8.68
N SER A 139 11.35 -23.33 -8.93
CA SER A 139 10.72 -22.36 -9.85
C SER A 139 9.75 -21.43 -9.10
N MET A 140 9.94 -20.12 -9.26
CA MET A 140 9.29 -19.04 -8.49
C MET A 140 9.79 -19.00 -7.04
N ALA A 141 10.22 -17.83 -6.58
CA ALA A 141 10.59 -17.65 -5.17
C ALA A 141 9.35 -17.94 -4.30
N PRO A 142 9.49 -18.74 -3.22
CA PRO A 142 8.38 -18.97 -2.30
C PRO A 142 7.91 -17.63 -1.73
N ASN A 143 6.62 -17.55 -1.40
CA ASN A 143 6.11 -16.37 -0.72
C ASN A 143 6.81 -16.25 0.64
N SER A 144 7.27 -15.05 0.98
CA SER A 144 8.02 -14.78 2.19
C SER A 144 7.12 -14.25 3.31
N ASN A 145 7.40 -14.68 4.54
CA ASN A 145 6.74 -14.16 5.73
C ASN A 145 7.59 -13.06 6.37
N HIS A 146 7.16 -11.82 6.19
CA HIS A 146 7.91 -10.65 6.67
C HIS A 146 7.42 -10.10 8.01
N VAL A 147 6.52 -10.79 8.74
CA VAL A 147 5.99 -10.24 10.00
C VAL A 147 7.10 -10.03 11.02
N GLY A 148 7.99 -11.01 11.20
CA GLY A 148 9.13 -10.87 12.11
C GLY A 148 10.08 -9.74 11.70
N ALA A 149 10.32 -9.59 10.38
CA ALA A 149 11.16 -8.51 9.85
C ALA A 149 10.52 -7.12 10.06
N MET A 150 9.20 -7.01 9.88
CA MET A 150 8.44 -5.78 10.12
C MET A 150 8.47 -5.38 11.61
N GLU A 151 8.33 -6.35 12.50
CA GLU A 151 8.39 -6.12 13.95
C GLU A 151 9.79 -5.72 14.42
N ALA A 152 10.83 -6.34 13.85
CA ALA A 152 12.22 -5.97 14.12
C ALA A 152 12.59 -4.60 13.53
N PHE A 153 12.03 -4.23 12.38
CA PHE A 153 12.25 -2.92 11.75
C PHE A 153 11.68 -1.78 12.60
N GLY A 154 10.48 -1.97 13.15
CA GLY A 154 9.86 -1.02 14.06
C GLY A 154 9.50 0.33 13.42
N VAL A 155 9.59 1.40 14.20
CA VAL A 155 9.38 2.78 13.74
C VAL A 155 10.74 3.47 13.68
N PRO A 156 11.12 4.12 12.58
CA PRO A 156 12.37 4.87 12.50
C PRO A 156 12.43 6.02 13.54
N GLU A 157 13.30 5.87 14.54
CA GLU A 157 13.49 6.86 15.60
C GLU A 157 14.05 8.18 15.05
N GLY A 158 13.62 9.31 15.63
CA GLY A 158 14.12 10.64 15.27
C GLY A 158 13.65 11.19 13.91
N LEU A 159 12.91 10.41 13.11
CA LEU A 159 12.38 10.84 11.81
C LEU A 159 10.94 11.36 11.87
N GLY A 160 10.40 11.55 13.08
CA GLY A 160 9.05 12.09 13.29
C GLY A 160 7.92 11.13 12.90
N TRP A 161 8.17 9.84 12.80
CA TRP A 161 7.15 8.83 12.49
C TRP A 161 6.56 8.22 13.76
N ARG A 162 5.29 7.81 13.68
CA ARG A 162 4.60 7.03 14.70
C ARG A 162 3.78 5.92 14.06
N LEU A 163 3.74 4.75 14.70
CA LEU A 163 2.78 3.70 14.39
C LEU A 163 1.45 4.03 15.09
N VAL A 164 0.39 4.30 14.33
CA VAL A 164 -0.92 4.69 14.87
C VAL A 164 -1.96 3.56 14.85
N SER A 165 -1.76 2.54 14.02
CA SER A 165 -2.57 1.31 14.05
C SER A 165 -1.75 0.10 13.63
N LYS A 166 -1.98 -1.02 14.32
CA LYS A 166 -1.49 -2.37 14.00
C LYS A 166 -2.65 -3.34 14.21
N GLU A 167 -3.18 -3.90 13.13
CA GLU A 167 -4.36 -4.76 13.17
C GLU A 167 -4.11 -6.06 12.42
N ARG A 168 -4.16 -7.18 13.14
CA ARG A 168 -4.08 -8.52 12.56
C ARG A 168 -5.49 -9.01 12.25
N VAL A 169 -5.75 -9.32 10.98
CA VAL A 169 -7.06 -9.80 10.51
C VAL A 169 -6.92 -11.06 9.68
N PHE A 170 -7.97 -11.87 9.66
CA PHE A 170 -8.07 -12.97 8.71
C PHE A 170 -8.29 -12.41 7.31
N SER A 171 -7.44 -12.79 6.36
CA SER A 171 -7.48 -12.27 4.99
C SER A 171 -8.14 -13.27 4.05
N TRP A 172 -7.57 -14.47 3.95
CA TRP A 172 -8.08 -15.50 3.05
C TRP A 172 -7.68 -16.91 3.49
N ALA A 173 -8.41 -17.89 2.98
CA ALA A 173 -7.98 -19.28 3.01
C ALA A 173 -7.57 -19.68 1.60
N SER A 174 -6.42 -20.34 1.46
CA SER A 174 -5.91 -20.79 0.18
C SER A 174 -6.91 -21.73 -0.48
N PRO A 175 -7.42 -21.41 -1.67
CA PRO A 175 -8.32 -22.32 -2.38
C PRO A 175 -7.60 -23.60 -2.85
N LYS A 176 -6.25 -23.62 -2.82
CA LYS A 176 -5.43 -24.75 -3.25
C LYS A 176 -5.02 -25.66 -2.10
N THR A 177 -4.71 -25.07 -0.96
CA THR A 177 -4.11 -25.81 0.17
C THR A 177 -4.97 -25.78 1.43
N GLY A 178 -6.01 -24.93 1.49
CA GLY A 178 -6.83 -24.72 2.68
C GLY A 178 -6.16 -23.90 3.77
N ASP A 179 -4.87 -23.56 3.63
CA ASP A 179 -4.11 -22.81 4.63
C ASP A 179 -4.71 -21.42 4.83
N ARG A 180 -4.86 -21.03 6.11
CA ARG A 180 -5.43 -19.73 6.50
C ARG A 180 -4.33 -18.69 6.58
N ILE A 181 -4.45 -17.65 5.78
CA ILE A 181 -3.53 -16.52 5.74
C ILE A 181 -4.15 -15.34 6.47
N TYR A 182 -3.40 -14.80 7.43
CA TYR A 182 -3.72 -13.57 8.12
C TYR A 182 -2.87 -12.44 7.55
N SER A 183 -3.40 -11.22 7.52
CA SER A 183 -2.60 -10.02 7.24
C SER A 183 -2.56 -9.16 8.48
N THR A 184 -1.38 -8.63 8.78
CA THR A 184 -1.24 -7.53 9.74
C THR A 184 -1.14 -6.22 8.96
N TYR A 185 -2.10 -5.34 9.19
CA TYR A 185 -2.12 -3.99 8.65
C TYR A 185 -1.37 -3.06 9.59
N TYR A 186 -0.46 -2.26 9.03
CA TYR A 186 0.30 -1.26 9.75
C TYR A 186 -0.02 0.11 9.16
N ARG A 187 -0.31 1.07 10.03
CA ARG A 187 -0.51 2.48 9.67
C ARG A 187 0.50 3.33 10.40
N PHE A 188 1.34 4.00 9.64
CA PHE A 188 2.28 5.00 10.12
C PHE A 188 1.83 6.40 9.70
N GLU A 189 2.02 7.35 10.59
CA GLU A 189 1.79 8.76 10.33
C GLU A 189 3.01 9.55 10.76
N ARG A 190 3.27 10.64 10.04
CA ARG A 190 4.26 11.61 10.45
C ARG A 190 3.63 12.55 11.48
N SER A 191 4.28 12.70 12.62
CA SER A 191 3.84 13.62 13.67
C SER A 191 4.03 15.06 13.17
N ASP A 192 2.97 15.86 13.26
CA ASP A 192 2.96 17.26 12.83
C ASP A 192 3.74 18.21 13.77
N ASP A 193 4.25 17.69 14.89
CA ASP A 193 5.01 18.48 15.87
C ASP A 193 6.46 18.72 15.42
N GLY A 194 6.62 19.74 14.59
CA GLY A 194 7.65 20.77 14.76
C GLY A 194 9.11 20.33 14.82
N GLY A 195 9.69 20.03 13.66
CA GLY A 195 11.14 19.96 13.49
C GLY A 195 11.52 20.19 12.03
N VAL A 196 11.95 21.40 11.70
CA VAL A 196 12.41 21.80 10.37
C VAL A 196 13.45 20.80 9.83
N GLY A 197 13.12 20.20 8.69
CA GLY A 197 14.02 19.32 7.95
C GLY A 197 13.37 18.91 6.63
N SER A 198 13.19 19.86 5.70
CA SER A 198 14.02 19.85 4.49
C SER A 198 15.37 19.15 4.71
N TYR A 199 15.38 17.82 4.78
CA TYR A 199 16.58 17.04 4.54
C TYR A 199 16.83 17.07 3.03
N THR A 200 17.32 18.21 2.54
CA THR A 200 18.11 18.23 1.32
C THR A 200 19.34 17.38 1.62
N MET A 201 19.33 16.12 1.19
CA MET A 201 20.48 15.20 1.31
C MET A 201 21.70 15.65 0.49
N PHE A 202 21.66 16.82 -0.17
CA PHE A 202 22.81 17.45 -0.79
C PHE A 202 22.70 18.97 -0.66
N ARG A 203 23.31 19.56 0.39
CA ARG A 203 23.86 20.91 0.23
C ARG A 203 25.14 20.73 -0.56
N SER A 204 25.09 21.02 -1.86
CA SER A 204 26.27 21.17 -2.70
C SER A 204 27.15 22.25 -2.06
N VAL A 205 28.30 21.84 -1.53
CA VAL A 205 29.38 22.78 -1.20
C VAL A 205 30.11 23.02 -2.51
N ILE A 206 29.99 24.24 -3.02
CA ILE A 206 30.89 24.80 -4.04
C ILE A 206 32.21 25.10 -3.33
#